data_AF-A0A256ZFN9-F1
#
_entry.id   AF-A0A256ZFN9-F1
#
_cell.length_a   1.000
_cell.length_b   1.000
_cell.length_c   1.000
_cell.angle_alpha   90.00
_cell.angle_beta   90.00
_cell.angle_gamma   90.00
#
_symmetry.space_group_name_H-M   'P 1'
#
loop_
_entity.id
_entity.type
_entity.pdbx_description
1 polymer ?
#
loop_
_entity_poly.entity_id
_entity_poly.type
_entity_poly.pdbx_seq_one_letter_code
_entity_poly.pdbx_strand_id
1 'polypeptide(L)'
;MKVPSVLQNVLEMFNISEDIAKKLFDEVIDIAKARGIDLRDEEKFLDIAEYVLLTWSVVEPSWEEVAKYSMLLRIYWEADKKFLKPSRVEERLSYKSLRLLRSRYLLRSSEGRLRETPKDLFTRVASFTALAESRYGGDVRLWSRRFLSLLEDLKFLPNSPTLMNAATREHQLAACFVIPVEDDTDKILEAVRICTHVFRSGAGAGIDFSRLRPRGDIIEGTGGKSSGPVSFMKLFDVAAEVIKEGGKRRAALMGILQDYHPDVLEFIKSKVRGGFENFNISVGVHDLFMKSLGSGSDWALYNPRTCREVRDALSDGIAKAGELCKPYSYVKASDMLKCIAEAAWASGDPGIVFIDTINKHNPTPKLGRIHAVNPCVAGSVRVLTPEGFIEAGKLFDIAKSRGDVVALSDNIASGGERCAFRISVVLPRNAITTTPNDSPRSVVADAMIWKVGVKDVVKVITREGYEITVTPDHMLMTPSGWRRAEELRSGDKVVLPFLTRDGFTHSKSLGSDLAYVLGLAVGARYGVELDEGKRGFIQEVIKEFRDSLEGRSVSTEGSGFEEVMKHLNTSLGSYHEVLNIVFKLRHDGIKLFLEGLFIAAGSVSS
;
A
#
# COMPACT_ATOMS: atom_id res chain seq x y z
N MET A 1 -31.20 2.10 36.84
CA MET A 1 -30.10 1.46 36.08
C MET A 1 -28.82 1.74 36.83
N LYS A 2 -27.93 0.75 36.98
CA LYS A 2 -26.65 0.95 37.65
C LYS A 2 -25.63 1.39 36.61
N VAL A 3 -24.99 2.54 36.80
CA VAL A 3 -23.88 2.98 35.94
C VAL A 3 -22.67 2.08 36.22
N PRO A 4 -21.93 1.58 35.21
CA PRO A 4 -20.72 0.80 35.43
C PRO A 4 -19.71 1.60 36.26
N SER A 5 -19.13 0.96 37.28
CA SER A 5 -18.18 1.63 38.20
C SER A 5 -16.94 2.17 37.50
N VAL A 6 -16.52 1.54 36.40
CA VAL A 6 -15.48 2.03 35.48
C VAL A 6 -15.75 3.47 35.05
N LEU A 7 -16.98 3.78 34.62
CA LEU A 7 -17.33 5.11 34.12
C LEU A 7 -17.49 6.11 35.26
N GLN A 8 -18.04 5.70 36.40
CA GLN A 8 -18.13 6.55 37.60
C GLN A 8 -16.73 7.01 38.05
N ASN A 9 -15.78 6.08 38.18
CA ASN A 9 -14.40 6.36 38.57
C ASN A 9 -13.69 7.34 37.61
N VAL A 10 -14.02 7.32 36.31
CA VAL A 10 -13.45 8.24 35.31
C VAL A 10 -14.05 9.64 35.43
N LEU A 11 -15.37 9.74 35.61
CA LEU A 11 -16.04 11.02 35.80
C LEU A 11 -15.53 11.72 37.08
N GLU A 12 -15.35 10.96 38.16
CA GLU A 12 -14.71 11.43 39.40
C GLU A 12 -13.25 11.86 39.17
N MET A 13 -12.45 11.05 38.48
CA MET A 13 -11.02 11.34 38.19
C MET A 13 -10.83 12.65 37.43
N PHE A 14 -11.77 13.02 36.55
CA PHE A 14 -11.73 14.25 35.77
C PHE A 14 -12.57 15.40 36.38
N ASN A 15 -13.15 15.20 37.56
CA ASN A 15 -14.06 16.17 38.22
C ASN A 15 -15.22 16.63 37.31
N ILE A 16 -15.77 15.71 36.51
CA ILE A 16 -16.90 16.02 35.62
C ILE A 16 -18.15 16.29 36.47
N SER A 17 -18.81 17.42 36.22
CA SER A 17 -20.00 17.81 36.99
C SER A 17 -21.18 16.87 36.74
N GLU A 18 -22.08 16.75 37.73
CA GLU A 18 -23.27 15.90 37.64
C GLU A 18 -24.15 16.23 36.42
N ASP A 19 -24.28 17.51 36.06
CA ASP A 19 -25.01 17.96 34.87
C ASP A 19 -24.41 17.44 33.55
N ILE A 20 -23.08 17.39 33.45
CA ILE A 20 -22.38 16.90 32.26
C ILE A 20 -22.40 15.37 32.23
N ALA A 21 -22.17 14.72 33.38
CA ALA A 21 -22.30 13.28 33.53
C ALA A 21 -23.73 12.80 33.15
N LYS A 22 -24.76 13.56 33.55
CA LYS A 22 -26.14 13.28 33.18
C LYS A 22 -26.36 13.35 31.66
N LYS A 23 -25.86 14.39 30.98
CA LYS A 23 -25.93 14.49 29.50
C LYS A 23 -25.28 13.29 28.82
N LEU A 24 -24.12 12.84 29.31
CA LEU A 24 -23.43 11.65 28.82
C LEU A 24 -24.33 10.40 28.97
N PHE A 25 -24.96 10.21 30.13
CA PHE A 25 -25.86 9.08 30.36
C PHE A 25 -27.12 9.15 29.51
N ASP A 26 -27.73 10.33 29.35
CA ASP A 26 -28.92 10.52 28.53
C ASP A 26 -28.61 10.17 27.05
N GLU A 27 -27.47 10.61 26.51
CA GLU A 27 -27.04 10.29 25.14
C GLU A 27 -26.69 8.79 24.96
N VAL A 28 -26.03 8.16 25.94
CA VAL A 28 -25.81 6.71 25.97
C VAL A 28 -27.14 5.94 25.92
N ILE A 29 -28.13 6.40 26.69
CA ILE A 29 -29.46 5.82 26.76
C ILE A 29 -30.19 5.93 25.41
N ASP A 30 -30.13 7.08 24.76
CA ASP A 30 -30.84 7.30 23.51
C ASP A 30 -30.20 6.56 22.33
N ILE A 31 -28.85 6.48 22.26
CA ILE A 31 -28.16 5.62 21.30
C ILE A 31 -28.52 4.14 21.52
N ALA A 32 -28.59 3.69 22.77
CA ALA A 32 -28.95 2.31 23.09
C ALA A 32 -30.38 1.97 22.68
N LYS A 33 -31.36 2.84 23.00
CA LYS A 33 -32.75 2.71 22.55
C LYS A 33 -32.83 2.65 21.02
N ALA A 34 -32.20 3.59 20.33
CA ALA A 34 -32.21 3.68 18.87
C ALA A 34 -31.61 2.45 18.16
N ARG A 35 -30.71 1.73 18.84
CA ARG A 35 -30.05 0.51 18.32
C ARG A 35 -30.58 -0.80 18.91
N GLY A 36 -31.60 -0.76 19.78
CA GLY A 36 -32.13 -1.95 20.45
C GLY A 36 -31.15 -2.64 21.39
N ILE A 37 -30.21 -1.89 21.99
CA ILE A 37 -29.15 -2.42 22.84
C ILE A 37 -29.61 -2.47 24.31
N ASP A 38 -29.43 -3.64 24.95
CA ASP A 38 -29.70 -3.82 26.37
C ASP A 38 -28.56 -3.26 27.24
N LEU A 39 -28.84 -2.16 27.95
CA LEU A 39 -27.90 -1.50 28.86
C LEU A 39 -27.69 -2.20 30.21
N ARG A 40 -28.29 -3.37 30.45
CA ARG A 40 -27.91 -4.25 31.57
C ARG A 40 -26.57 -4.97 31.32
N ASP A 41 -26.12 -4.99 30.06
CA ASP A 41 -24.81 -5.45 29.66
C ASP A 41 -23.77 -4.31 29.88
N GLU A 42 -22.96 -4.43 30.93
CA GLU A 42 -21.97 -3.40 31.29
C GLU A 42 -20.91 -3.19 30.19
N GLU A 43 -20.58 -4.21 29.38
CA GLU A 43 -19.64 -4.04 28.27
C GLU A 43 -20.25 -3.21 27.14
N LYS A 44 -21.53 -3.45 26.79
CA LYS A 44 -22.23 -2.64 25.78
C LYS A 44 -22.50 -1.22 26.27
N PHE A 45 -22.77 -1.03 27.56
CA PHE A 45 -22.86 0.31 28.15
C PHE A 45 -21.53 1.06 27.95
N LEU A 46 -20.40 0.44 28.29
CA LEU A 46 -19.08 1.04 28.14
C LEU A 46 -18.70 1.30 26.68
N ASP A 47 -19.05 0.40 25.74
CA ASP A 47 -18.83 0.62 24.30
C ASP A 47 -19.56 1.87 23.78
N ILE A 48 -20.80 2.12 24.24
CA ILE A 48 -21.57 3.32 23.87
C ILE A 48 -21.02 4.56 24.58
N ALA A 49 -20.69 4.47 25.87
CA ALA A 49 -20.12 5.59 26.61
C ALA A 49 -18.79 6.07 26.01
N GLU A 50 -17.90 5.15 25.66
CA GLU A 50 -16.67 5.46 24.92
C GLU A 50 -16.95 6.11 23.55
N TYR A 51 -17.98 5.64 22.83
CA TYR A 51 -18.38 6.23 21.55
C TYR A 51 -18.89 7.68 21.70
N VAL A 52 -19.68 7.96 22.75
CA VAL A 52 -20.14 9.33 23.05
C VAL A 52 -18.95 10.22 23.42
N LEU A 53 -18.06 9.77 24.31
CA LEU A 53 -16.85 10.53 24.70
C LEU A 53 -15.96 10.87 23.49
N LEU A 54 -15.79 9.94 22.54
CA LEU A 54 -15.06 10.19 21.28
C LEU A 54 -15.82 11.11 20.31
N THR A 55 -17.15 11.12 20.37
CA THR A 55 -17.98 12.03 19.56
C THR A 55 -17.86 13.45 20.12
N TRP A 56 -17.90 13.60 21.44
CA TRP A 56 -17.64 14.87 22.12
C TRP A 56 -16.22 15.38 21.88
N SER A 57 -15.22 14.49 21.78
CA SER A 57 -13.83 14.89 21.47
C SER A 57 -13.63 15.47 20.06
N VAL A 58 -14.61 15.35 19.16
CA VAL A 58 -14.61 16.07 17.86
C VAL A 58 -14.90 17.57 18.06
N VAL A 59 -15.68 17.92 19.09
CA VAL A 59 -16.05 19.31 19.40
C VAL A 59 -15.08 19.93 20.40
N GLU A 60 -14.71 19.18 21.45
CA GLU A 60 -13.79 19.64 22.49
C GLU A 60 -12.73 18.55 22.77
N PRO A 61 -11.48 18.69 22.28
CA PRO A 61 -10.48 17.61 22.32
C PRO A 61 -10.10 17.09 23.72
N SER A 62 -10.44 17.79 24.80
CA SER A 62 -10.24 17.36 26.19
C SER A 62 -10.89 15.99 26.48
N TRP A 63 -12.02 15.68 25.82
CA TRP A 63 -12.73 14.41 25.97
C TRP A 63 -11.96 13.19 25.44
N GLU A 64 -10.91 13.35 24.62
CA GLU A 64 -10.08 12.20 24.20
C GLU A 64 -9.30 11.61 25.39
N GLU A 65 -8.85 12.45 26.35
CA GLU A 65 -8.23 11.94 27.58
C GLU A 65 -9.27 11.24 28.46
N VAL A 66 -10.50 11.76 28.59
CA VAL A 66 -11.59 11.09 29.34
C VAL A 66 -11.90 9.72 28.71
N ALA A 67 -11.99 9.63 27.38
CA ALA A 67 -12.17 8.37 26.65
C ALA A 67 -10.99 7.40 26.88
N LYS A 68 -9.74 7.88 26.78
CA LYS A 68 -8.51 7.12 27.05
C LYS A 68 -8.51 6.51 28.44
N TYR A 69 -8.82 7.28 29.48
CA TYR A 69 -8.88 6.76 30.85
C TYR A 69 -10.09 5.84 31.06
N SER A 70 -11.22 6.04 30.37
CA SER A 70 -12.31 5.05 30.32
C SER A 70 -11.86 3.70 29.77
N MET A 71 -11.15 3.68 28.64
CA MET A 71 -10.56 2.45 28.10
C MET A 71 -9.52 1.84 29.06
N LEU A 72 -8.69 2.67 29.71
CA LEU A 72 -7.66 2.19 30.63
C LEU A 72 -8.28 1.55 31.88
N LEU A 73 -9.25 2.20 32.52
CA LEU A 73 -9.92 1.67 33.70
C LEU A 73 -10.76 0.44 33.35
N ARG A 74 -11.37 0.40 32.16
CA ARG A 74 -12.01 -0.81 31.61
C ARG A 74 -11.03 -1.97 31.47
N ILE A 75 -9.83 -1.73 30.91
CA ILE A 75 -8.77 -2.75 30.80
C ILE A 75 -8.37 -3.29 32.18
N TYR A 76 -8.20 -2.42 33.17
CA TYR A 76 -7.87 -2.83 34.54
C TYR A 76 -9.00 -3.65 35.19
N TRP A 77 -10.26 -3.23 35.00
CA TRP A 77 -11.45 -3.95 35.47
C TRP A 77 -11.61 -5.32 34.79
N GLU A 78 -11.49 -5.41 33.47
CA GLU A 78 -11.53 -6.68 32.71
C GLU A 78 -10.38 -7.63 33.07
N ALA A 79 -9.25 -7.10 33.55
CA ALA A 79 -8.09 -7.88 34.00
C ALA A 79 -8.15 -8.30 35.48
N ASP A 80 -9.19 -7.92 36.22
CA ASP A 80 -9.30 -8.05 37.68
C ASP A 80 -8.08 -7.46 38.43
N LYS A 81 -7.68 -6.25 38.04
CA LYS A 81 -6.52 -5.53 38.60
C LYS A 81 -6.89 -4.17 39.14
N LYS A 82 -6.36 -3.85 40.33
CA LYS A 82 -6.53 -2.53 40.95
C LYS A 82 -5.77 -1.45 40.17
N PHE A 83 -6.49 -0.50 39.58
CA PHE A 83 -5.91 0.75 39.12
C PHE A 83 -5.53 1.62 40.34
N LEU A 84 -4.38 2.31 40.25
CA LEU A 84 -3.90 3.23 41.29
C LEU A 84 -3.54 4.60 40.68
N LYS A 85 -2.71 4.54 39.63
CA LYS A 85 -2.32 5.64 38.75
C LYS A 85 -1.79 5.02 37.45
N PRO A 86 -1.77 5.73 36.31
CA PRO A 86 -1.18 5.19 35.10
C PRO A 86 0.32 4.95 35.31
N SER A 87 0.87 3.93 34.64
CA SER A 87 2.31 3.81 34.46
C SER A 87 2.82 4.74 33.37
N ARG A 88 4.15 4.93 33.30
CA ARG A 88 4.81 5.79 32.31
C ARG A 88 4.36 5.50 30.87
N VAL A 89 4.17 4.23 30.52
CA VAL A 89 3.69 3.85 29.18
C VAL A 89 2.20 4.15 28.99
N GLU A 90 1.37 3.92 30.00
CA GLU A 90 -0.08 4.15 29.95
C GLU A 90 -0.44 5.64 29.84
N GLU A 91 0.38 6.53 30.43
CA GLU A 91 0.29 7.99 30.20
C GLU A 91 0.45 8.38 28.73
N ARG A 92 1.28 7.64 27.97
CA ARG A 92 1.70 7.94 26.58
C ARG A 92 0.83 7.26 25.51
N LEU A 93 0.01 6.27 25.89
CA LEU A 93 -0.85 5.54 24.96
C LEU A 93 -2.15 6.32 24.73
N SER A 94 -2.47 6.63 23.47
CA SER A 94 -3.78 7.18 23.09
C SER A 94 -4.91 6.17 23.28
N TYR A 95 -6.16 6.65 23.30
CA TYR A 95 -7.35 5.79 23.31
C TYR A 95 -7.29 4.71 22.22
N LYS A 96 -6.92 5.10 20.98
CA LYS A 96 -6.81 4.21 19.82
C LYS A 96 -5.79 3.08 20.09
N SER A 97 -4.66 3.41 20.70
CA SER A 97 -3.64 2.43 21.08
C SER A 97 -4.13 1.49 22.19
N LEU A 98 -4.80 1.99 23.22
CA LEU A 98 -5.37 1.15 24.29
C LEU A 98 -6.46 0.20 23.75
N ARG A 99 -7.35 0.69 22.89
CA ARG A 99 -8.38 -0.13 22.21
C ARG A 99 -7.77 -1.23 21.33
N LEU A 100 -6.68 -0.92 20.62
CA LEU A 100 -5.92 -1.90 19.83
C LEU A 100 -5.25 -2.95 20.74
N LEU A 101 -4.65 -2.52 21.87
CA LEU A 101 -4.03 -3.43 22.83
C LEU A 101 -5.07 -4.38 23.45
N ARG A 102 -6.21 -3.86 23.95
CA ARG A 102 -7.34 -4.64 24.51
C ARG A 102 -7.90 -5.67 23.54
N SER A 103 -8.01 -5.31 22.26
CA SER A 103 -8.61 -6.17 21.24
C SER A 103 -7.66 -7.25 20.70
N ARG A 104 -6.34 -7.04 20.66
CA ARG A 104 -5.42 -7.97 19.95
C ARG A 104 -4.13 -8.37 20.69
N TYR A 105 -3.64 -7.58 21.65
CA TYR A 105 -2.29 -7.78 22.19
C TYR A 105 -2.28 -8.29 23.63
N LEU A 106 -3.12 -7.72 24.50
CA LEU A 106 -3.18 -8.08 25.92
C LEU A 106 -3.63 -9.53 26.09
N LEU A 107 -2.91 -10.29 26.92
CA LEU A 107 -3.20 -11.71 27.15
C LEU A 107 -4.56 -11.92 27.85
N ARG A 108 -5.23 -13.01 27.45
CA ARG A 108 -6.54 -13.44 27.96
C ARG A 108 -6.44 -14.81 28.63
N SER A 109 -7.40 -15.14 29.50
CA SER A 109 -7.57 -16.47 30.09
C SER A 109 -8.13 -17.46 29.07
N SER A 110 -8.16 -18.75 29.43
CA SER A 110 -8.88 -19.78 28.67
C SER A 110 -10.39 -19.52 28.58
N GLU A 111 -10.93 -18.65 29.43
CA GLU A 111 -12.33 -18.24 29.47
C GLU A 111 -12.55 -16.90 28.74
N GLY A 112 -11.55 -16.40 28.01
CA GLY A 112 -11.62 -15.16 27.21
C GLY A 112 -11.46 -13.85 27.98
N ARG A 113 -11.52 -13.85 29.32
CA ARG A 113 -11.31 -12.63 30.15
C ARG A 113 -9.90 -12.08 29.99
N LEU A 114 -9.72 -10.76 30.09
CA LEU A 114 -8.39 -10.14 30.09
C LEU A 114 -7.59 -10.60 31.33
N ARG A 115 -6.26 -10.58 31.25
CA ARG A 115 -5.37 -10.87 32.41
C ARG A 115 -4.19 -9.89 32.55
N GLU A 116 -4.10 -8.94 31.64
CA GLU A 116 -2.91 -8.16 31.37
C GLU A 116 -3.29 -6.71 31.07
N THR A 117 -2.62 -5.74 31.71
CA THR A 117 -2.69 -4.32 31.36
C THR A 117 -1.52 -3.94 30.44
N PRO A 118 -1.51 -2.75 29.80
CA PRO A 118 -0.38 -2.33 28.98
C PRO A 118 0.96 -2.39 29.73
N LYS A 119 0.99 -1.94 31.01
CA LYS A 119 2.17 -2.06 31.87
C LYS A 119 2.70 -3.50 31.96
N ASP A 120 1.81 -4.48 32.19
CA ASP A 120 2.19 -5.89 32.27
C ASP A 120 2.75 -6.39 30.94
N LEU A 121 2.11 -6.05 29.81
CA LEU A 121 2.53 -6.45 28.47
C LEU A 121 3.96 -5.99 28.16
N PHE A 122 4.27 -4.72 28.40
CA PHE A 122 5.62 -4.20 28.17
C PHE A 122 6.64 -4.81 29.14
N THR A 123 6.26 -5.06 30.40
CA THR A 123 7.11 -5.74 31.39
C THR A 123 7.41 -7.19 30.98
N ARG A 124 6.39 -7.94 30.54
CA ARG A 124 6.50 -9.31 30.04
C ARG A 124 7.44 -9.39 28.85
N VAL A 125 7.20 -8.55 27.83
CA VAL A 125 8.02 -8.50 26.62
C VAL A 125 9.48 -8.21 26.98
N ALA A 126 9.74 -7.18 27.79
CA ALA A 126 11.10 -6.79 28.12
C ALA A 126 11.86 -7.81 28.96
N SER A 127 11.17 -8.45 29.92
CA SER A 127 11.76 -9.51 30.74
C SER A 127 12.05 -10.76 29.92
N PHE A 128 11.14 -11.15 29.02
CA PHE A 128 11.30 -12.33 28.19
C PHE A 128 12.45 -12.20 27.18
N THR A 129 12.53 -11.08 26.45
CA THR A 129 13.60 -10.88 25.46
C THR A 129 14.97 -10.80 26.12
N ALA A 130 15.07 -10.21 27.31
CA ALA A 130 16.32 -10.11 28.06
C ALA A 130 16.86 -11.47 28.55
N LEU A 131 16.05 -12.54 28.57
CA LEU A 131 16.54 -13.90 28.88
C LEU A 131 17.64 -14.36 27.91
N ALA A 132 17.68 -13.82 26.68
CA ALA A 132 18.74 -14.12 25.71
C ALA A 132 20.14 -13.83 26.25
N GLU A 133 20.31 -12.79 27.07
CA GLU A 133 21.58 -12.38 27.67
C GLU A 133 22.23 -13.49 28.52
N SER A 134 21.41 -14.33 29.16
CA SER A 134 21.92 -15.47 29.95
C SER A 134 22.75 -16.45 29.12
N ARG A 135 22.52 -16.54 27.80
CA ARG A 135 23.27 -17.39 26.87
C ARG A 135 24.64 -16.81 26.48
N TYR A 136 24.82 -15.51 26.69
CA TYR A 136 26.03 -14.76 26.33
C TYR A 136 26.78 -14.22 27.56
N GLY A 137 26.39 -14.62 28.78
CA GLY A 137 27.00 -14.17 30.04
C GLY A 137 26.59 -12.76 30.49
N GLY A 138 25.54 -12.18 29.90
CA GLY A 138 25.05 -10.83 30.22
C GLY A 138 24.07 -10.78 31.40
N ASP A 139 23.95 -9.61 32.04
CA ASP A 139 22.98 -9.38 33.12
C ASP A 139 21.57 -9.16 32.57
N VAL A 140 20.76 -10.23 32.62
CA VAL A 140 19.33 -10.27 32.28
C VAL A 140 18.54 -9.16 33.00
N ARG A 141 18.82 -8.84 34.27
CA ARG A 141 18.07 -7.84 35.04
C ARG A 141 18.46 -6.41 34.67
N LEU A 142 19.71 -6.17 34.31
CA LEU A 142 20.15 -4.90 33.75
C LEU A 142 19.49 -4.65 32.39
N TRP A 143 19.56 -5.62 31.48
CA TRP A 143 19.03 -5.48 30.14
C TRP A 143 17.52 -5.46 30.08
N SER A 144 16.83 -6.25 30.91
CA SER A 144 15.37 -6.17 31.05
C SER A 144 14.92 -4.76 31.47
N ARG A 145 15.60 -4.12 32.43
CA ARG A 145 15.28 -2.75 32.87
C ARG A 145 15.58 -1.72 31.79
N ARG A 146 16.74 -1.82 31.12
CA ARG A 146 17.11 -0.91 30.01
C ARG A 146 16.11 -1.00 28.86
N PHE A 147 15.77 -2.22 28.45
CA PHE A 147 14.85 -2.44 27.34
C PHE A 147 13.41 -2.07 27.71
N LEU A 148 12.94 -2.41 28.91
CA LEU A 148 11.65 -1.92 29.43
C LEU A 148 11.58 -0.39 29.39
N SER A 149 12.67 0.31 29.73
CA SER A 149 12.67 1.77 29.67
C SER A 149 12.51 2.31 28.24
N LEU A 150 13.07 1.64 27.23
CA LEU A 150 12.87 2.03 25.82
C LEU A 150 11.42 1.78 25.37
N LEU A 151 10.82 0.68 25.83
CA LEU A 151 9.42 0.36 25.54
C LEU A 151 8.46 1.36 26.22
N GLU A 152 8.67 1.66 27.50
CA GLU A 152 7.80 2.58 28.26
C GLU A 152 7.92 4.03 27.80
N ASP A 153 9.10 4.45 27.32
CA ASP A 153 9.29 5.75 26.69
C ASP A 153 8.77 5.79 25.23
N LEU A 154 8.28 4.66 24.68
CA LEU A 154 7.93 4.47 23.26
C LEU A 154 9.08 4.81 22.27
N LYS A 155 10.33 4.83 22.75
CA LYS A 155 11.55 5.06 21.94
C LYS A 155 11.90 3.89 21.03
N PHE A 156 11.33 2.72 21.31
CA PHE A 156 11.39 1.52 20.48
C PHE A 156 10.14 0.70 20.72
N LEU A 157 9.57 0.11 19.65
CA LEU A 157 8.54 -0.91 19.74
C LEU A 157 8.95 -2.10 18.85
N PRO A 158 8.97 -3.34 19.36
CA PRO A 158 9.20 -4.51 18.54
C PRO A 158 7.97 -4.82 17.68
N ASN A 159 8.13 -5.75 16.73
CA ASN A 159 7.04 -6.19 15.87
C ASN A 159 5.85 -6.81 16.65
N SER A 160 4.70 -6.93 15.99
CA SER A 160 3.48 -7.41 16.65
C SER A 160 3.59 -8.83 17.24
N PRO A 161 4.10 -9.86 16.54
CA PRO A 161 4.39 -11.16 17.15
C PRO A 161 5.23 -11.09 18.44
N THR A 162 6.28 -10.27 18.50
CA THR A 162 7.03 -10.09 19.75
C THR A 162 6.15 -9.63 20.91
N LEU A 163 5.30 -8.62 20.69
CA LEU A 163 4.37 -8.12 21.72
C LEU A 163 3.32 -9.17 22.11
N MET A 164 2.79 -9.88 21.11
CA MET A 164 1.70 -10.86 21.26
C MET A 164 2.13 -12.20 21.88
N ASN A 165 3.39 -12.63 21.68
CA ASN A 165 3.82 -14.02 21.87
C ASN A 165 4.97 -14.21 22.88
N ALA A 166 5.70 -13.14 23.24
CA ALA A 166 6.76 -13.21 24.26
C ALA A 166 6.20 -13.76 25.60
N ALA A 167 6.88 -14.76 26.18
CA ALA A 167 6.45 -15.51 27.37
C ALA A 167 5.02 -16.12 27.30
N THR A 168 4.53 -16.46 26.10
CA THR A 168 3.34 -17.31 25.93
C THR A 168 3.76 -18.78 25.71
N ARG A 169 2.83 -19.71 25.47
CA ARG A 169 3.20 -21.09 25.13
C ARG A 169 3.96 -21.21 23.79
N GLU A 170 3.74 -20.28 22.88
CA GLU A 170 4.29 -20.27 21.53
C GLU A 170 5.23 -19.07 21.38
N HIS A 171 6.52 -19.23 21.68
CA HIS A 171 7.52 -18.14 21.74
C HIS A 171 7.98 -17.61 20.36
N GLN A 172 7.10 -17.59 19.36
CA GLN A 172 7.43 -17.19 18.00
C GLN A 172 7.39 -15.65 17.88
N LEU A 173 8.56 -15.01 17.70
CA LEU A 173 8.73 -13.54 17.73
C LEU A 173 9.03 -12.89 16.35
N ALA A 174 9.26 -13.66 15.31
CA ALA A 174 9.59 -13.14 13.98
C ALA A 174 8.32 -12.87 13.16
N ALA A 175 8.20 -11.69 12.54
CA ALA A 175 6.96 -11.29 11.86
C ALA A 175 6.80 -11.82 10.41
N CYS A 176 7.91 -12.22 9.78
CA CYS A 176 7.97 -12.52 8.36
C CYS A 176 8.85 -13.75 8.12
N PHE A 177 8.39 -14.63 7.24
CA PHE A 177 9.11 -15.81 6.77
C PHE A 177 9.16 -15.83 5.24
N VAL A 178 10.09 -16.62 4.69
CA VAL A 178 10.03 -17.07 3.30
C VAL A 178 9.97 -18.59 3.34
N ILE A 179 9.01 -19.19 2.65
CA ILE A 179 8.77 -20.64 2.65
C ILE A 179 9.01 -21.15 1.23
N PRO A 180 10.01 -22.03 1.02
CA PRO A 180 10.28 -22.60 -0.29
C PRO A 180 9.18 -23.60 -0.68
N VAL A 181 8.87 -23.66 -1.96
CA VAL A 181 7.97 -24.64 -2.56
C VAL A 181 8.71 -25.38 -3.67
N GLU A 182 8.64 -26.70 -3.64
CA GLU A 182 9.24 -27.59 -4.65
C GLU A 182 8.17 -28.20 -5.55
N ASP A 183 8.57 -28.63 -6.75
CA ASP A 183 7.70 -29.28 -7.74
C ASP A 183 7.37 -30.75 -7.40
N ASP A 184 6.74 -30.94 -6.25
CA ASP A 184 6.35 -32.23 -5.67
C ASP A 184 5.14 -32.05 -4.74
N THR A 185 4.12 -32.92 -4.83
CA THR A 185 2.86 -32.75 -4.11
C THR A 185 3.03 -32.80 -2.59
N ASP A 186 3.84 -33.72 -2.08
CA ASP A 186 4.05 -33.87 -0.63
C ASP A 186 4.81 -32.65 -0.09
N LYS A 187 5.78 -32.12 -0.85
CA LYS A 187 6.50 -30.89 -0.48
C LYS A 187 5.62 -29.64 -0.58
N ILE A 188 4.68 -29.56 -1.52
CA ILE A 188 3.68 -28.48 -1.56
C ILE A 188 2.79 -28.53 -0.32
N LEU A 189 2.28 -29.70 0.05
CA LEU A 189 1.44 -29.87 1.23
C LEU A 189 2.22 -29.63 2.54
N GLU A 190 3.50 -30.00 2.59
CA GLU A 190 4.39 -29.67 3.70
C GLU A 190 4.63 -28.15 3.80
N ALA A 191 4.82 -27.44 2.68
CA ALA A 191 4.91 -25.98 2.68
C ALA A 191 3.61 -25.32 3.15
N VAL A 192 2.43 -25.85 2.77
CA VAL A 192 1.14 -25.42 3.34
C VAL A 192 1.11 -25.68 4.85
N ARG A 193 1.55 -26.85 5.32
CA ARG A 193 1.63 -27.18 6.75
C ARG A 193 2.53 -26.18 7.50
N ILE A 194 3.71 -25.87 6.98
CA ILE A 194 4.62 -24.87 7.57
C ILE A 194 3.94 -23.48 7.61
N CYS A 195 3.25 -23.08 6.54
CA CYS A 195 2.44 -21.86 6.52
C CYS A 195 1.41 -21.85 7.65
N THR A 196 0.71 -22.96 7.92
CA THR A 196 -0.30 -23.01 9.00
C THR A 196 0.28 -22.68 10.38
N HIS A 197 1.49 -23.18 10.67
CA HIS A 197 2.20 -22.86 11.92
C HIS A 197 2.62 -21.38 11.99
N VAL A 198 3.11 -20.81 10.87
CA VAL A 198 3.48 -19.39 10.76
C VAL A 198 2.27 -18.46 10.94
N PHE A 199 1.11 -18.82 10.40
CA PHE A 199 -0.11 -18.00 10.54
C PHE A 199 -0.67 -18.03 11.95
N ARG A 200 -0.62 -19.18 12.63
CA ARG A 200 -1.07 -19.31 14.03
C ARG A 200 -0.35 -18.36 14.98
N SER A 201 0.94 -18.07 14.76
CA SER A 201 1.68 -17.09 15.56
C SER A 201 1.47 -15.63 15.14
N GLY A 202 0.68 -15.38 14.09
CA GLY A 202 0.45 -14.05 13.55
C GLY A 202 1.62 -13.51 12.72
N ALA A 203 2.41 -14.39 12.10
CA ALA A 203 3.43 -14.00 11.11
C ALA A 203 2.89 -14.12 9.68
N GLY A 204 3.56 -13.47 8.72
CA GLY A 204 3.31 -13.60 7.29
C GLY A 204 4.40 -14.41 6.57
N ALA A 205 4.11 -14.89 5.36
CA ALA A 205 5.06 -15.66 4.56
C ALA A 205 5.13 -15.19 3.10
N GLY A 206 6.34 -15.06 2.56
CA GLY A 206 6.60 -14.96 1.12
C GLY A 206 6.88 -16.34 0.52
N ILE A 207 6.40 -16.59 -0.69
CA ILE A 207 6.51 -17.86 -1.40
C ILE A 207 6.84 -17.58 -2.87
N ASP A 208 7.92 -18.16 -3.39
CA ASP A 208 8.18 -18.22 -4.84
C ASP A 208 7.62 -19.54 -5.40
N PHE A 209 6.69 -19.43 -6.35
CA PHE A 209 6.05 -20.56 -7.00
C PHE A 209 6.73 -20.98 -8.31
N SER A 210 7.79 -20.28 -8.74
CA SER A 210 8.44 -20.44 -10.07
C SER A 210 9.13 -21.78 -10.30
N ARG A 211 9.29 -22.59 -9.25
CA ARG A 211 9.81 -23.96 -9.36
C ARG A 211 8.77 -24.97 -9.82
N LEU A 212 7.48 -24.70 -9.60
CA LEU A 212 6.38 -25.61 -9.93
C LEU A 212 6.22 -25.76 -11.44
N ARG A 213 5.89 -26.95 -11.92
CA ARG A 213 5.62 -27.17 -13.35
C ARG A 213 4.32 -26.47 -13.79
N PRO A 214 4.27 -25.94 -15.03
CA PRO A 214 3.15 -25.14 -15.51
C PRO A 214 1.89 -25.98 -15.72
N ARG A 215 0.75 -25.30 -15.83
CA ARG A 215 -0.55 -25.90 -16.09
C ARG A 215 -0.53 -26.69 -17.39
N GLY A 216 -1.00 -27.93 -17.34
CA GLY A 216 -1.06 -28.84 -18.48
C GLY A 216 0.18 -29.73 -18.68
N ASP A 217 1.28 -29.49 -17.96
CA ASP A 217 2.48 -30.35 -18.02
C ASP A 217 2.23 -31.71 -17.35
N ILE A 218 3.03 -32.71 -17.73
CA ILE A 218 2.83 -34.11 -17.37
C ILE A 218 3.14 -34.36 -15.89
N ILE A 219 2.31 -35.18 -15.23
CA ILE A 219 2.58 -35.77 -13.92
C ILE A 219 3.08 -37.20 -14.15
N GLU A 220 4.35 -37.45 -13.83
CA GLU A 220 4.97 -38.78 -13.91
C GLU A 220 4.27 -39.76 -12.94
N GLY A 221 4.24 -41.04 -13.30
CA GLY A 221 3.57 -42.10 -12.54
C GLY A 221 2.03 -42.15 -12.69
N THR A 222 1.33 -41.02 -12.84
CA THR A 222 -0.13 -40.99 -13.01
C THR A 222 -0.59 -40.76 -14.46
N GLY A 223 0.25 -40.18 -15.31
CA GLY A 223 -0.14 -39.76 -16.67
C GLY A 223 -1.09 -38.56 -16.70
N GLY A 224 -1.41 -37.98 -15.55
CA GLY A 224 -2.25 -36.79 -15.43
C GLY A 224 -1.55 -35.51 -15.88
N LYS A 225 -2.28 -34.39 -15.82
CA LYS A 225 -1.77 -33.05 -16.14
C LYS A 225 -1.79 -32.15 -14.90
N SER A 226 -0.72 -31.37 -14.72
CA SER A 226 -0.60 -30.37 -13.66
C SER A 226 -1.68 -29.31 -13.76
N SER A 227 -2.17 -28.84 -12.61
CA SER A 227 -3.07 -27.68 -12.51
C SER A 227 -2.32 -26.34 -12.48
N GLY A 228 -0.99 -26.36 -12.38
CA GLY A 228 -0.11 -25.19 -12.39
C GLY A 228 -0.03 -24.42 -11.05
N PRO A 229 1.01 -23.60 -10.84
CA PRO A 229 1.21 -22.80 -9.62
C PRO A 229 -0.01 -22.00 -9.16
N VAL A 230 -0.74 -21.34 -10.07
CA VAL A 230 -1.92 -20.51 -9.71
C VAL A 230 -3.02 -21.38 -9.08
N SER A 231 -3.15 -22.65 -9.46
CA SER A 231 -4.08 -23.56 -8.78
C SER A 231 -3.57 -23.97 -7.40
N PHE A 232 -2.28 -24.25 -7.24
CA PHE A 232 -1.71 -24.63 -5.95
C PHE A 232 -1.71 -23.49 -4.93
N MET A 233 -1.57 -22.23 -5.36
CA MET A 233 -1.73 -21.05 -4.51
C MET A 233 -3.05 -21.04 -3.73
N LYS A 234 -4.13 -21.64 -4.27
CA LYS A 234 -5.44 -21.69 -3.61
C LYS A 234 -5.41 -22.50 -2.30
N LEU A 235 -4.53 -23.52 -2.21
CA LEU A 235 -4.35 -24.28 -0.97
C LEU A 235 -3.82 -23.38 0.15
N PHE A 236 -2.85 -22.51 -0.17
CA PHE A 236 -2.27 -21.55 0.77
C PHE A 236 -3.26 -20.45 1.16
N ASP A 237 -4.03 -19.93 0.20
CA ASP A 237 -5.04 -18.88 0.44
C ASP A 237 -6.19 -19.37 1.32
N VAL A 238 -6.72 -20.58 1.05
CA VAL A 238 -7.75 -21.22 1.88
C VAL A 238 -7.20 -21.57 3.26
N ALA A 239 -5.97 -22.09 3.37
CA ALA A 239 -5.35 -22.35 4.67
C ALA A 239 -5.15 -21.06 5.50
N ALA A 240 -4.77 -19.95 4.84
CA ALA A 240 -4.67 -18.64 5.47
C ALA A 240 -6.03 -18.12 5.98
N GLU A 241 -7.11 -18.30 5.19
CA GLU A 241 -8.46 -17.87 5.56
C GLU A 241 -9.06 -18.74 6.68
N VAL A 242 -8.88 -20.06 6.66
CA VAL A 242 -9.37 -20.95 7.74
C VAL A 242 -8.67 -20.68 9.07
N ILE A 243 -7.38 -20.34 9.05
CA ILE A 243 -6.60 -20.10 10.29
C ILE A 243 -6.85 -18.71 10.88
N LYS A 244 -7.29 -17.74 10.05
CA LYS A 244 -7.75 -16.42 10.47
C LYS A 244 -8.82 -16.49 11.57
N GLU A 245 -9.71 -17.48 11.52
CA GLU A 245 -10.80 -17.66 12.50
C GLU A 245 -10.30 -18.06 13.91
N GLY A 246 -9.09 -18.61 14.02
CA GLY A 246 -8.46 -18.98 15.30
C GLY A 246 -7.28 -18.09 15.73
N GLY A 247 -6.93 -17.05 14.95
CA GLY A 247 -5.71 -16.26 15.12
C GLY A 247 -5.94 -14.82 15.59
N LYS A 248 -4.91 -14.20 16.22
CA LYS A 248 -4.96 -12.79 16.67
C LYS A 248 -5.01 -11.75 15.52
N ARG A 249 -4.74 -12.16 14.28
CA ARG A 249 -4.71 -11.31 13.07
C ARG A 249 -4.90 -12.13 11.80
N ARG A 250 -5.30 -11.48 10.70
CA ARG A 250 -5.28 -12.08 9.35
C ARG A 250 -3.85 -12.53 8.99
N ALA A 251 -3.74 -13.71 8.41
CA ALA A 251 -2.53 -14.15 7.73
C ALA A 251 -2.25 -13.23 6.53
N ALA A 252 -0.97 -12.99 6.24
CA ALA A 252 -0.55 -12.20 5.08
C ALA A 252 0.46 -13.02 4.30
N LEU A 253 0.08 -13.39 3.09
CA LEU A 253 0.90 -14.10 2.14
C LEU A 253 1.43 -13.14 1.08
N MET A 254 2.59 -13.46 0.52
CA MET A 254 3.02 -12.88 -0.73
C MET A 254 3.45 -14.00 -1.69
N GLY A 255 2.87 -14.00 -2.88
CA GLY A 255 3.18 -14.94 -3.94
C GLY A 255 4.07 -14.27 -4.98
N ILE A 256 5.13 -14.95 -5.38
CA ILE A 256 5.98 -14.54 -6.49
C ILE A 256 5.95 -15.62 -7.58
N LEU A 257 5.92 -15.16 -8.82
CA LEU A 257 6.17 -15.97 -10.00
C LEU A 257 7.07 -15.17 -10.95
N GLN A 258 8.14 -15.78 -11.43
CA GLN A 258 9.15 -15.13 -12.24
C GLN A 258 8.71 -14.98 -13.70
N ASP A 259 9.20 -13.94 -14.36
CA ASP A 259 8.83 -13.50 -15.71
C ASP A 259 8.99 -14.57 -16.81
N TYR A 260 9.91 -15.52 -16.65
CA TYR A 260 10.08 -16.63 -17.59
C TYR A 260 9.03 -17.74 -17.45
N HIS A 261 8.21 -17.76 -16.40
CA HIS A 261 7.35 -18.91 -16.13
C HIS A 261 6.16 -18.96 -17.10
N PRO A 262 5.80 -20.12 -17.71
CA PRO A 262 4.72 -20.19 -18.70
C PRO A 262 3.36 -19.67 -18.21
N ASP A 263 3.05 -19.90 -16.94
CA ASP A 263 1.78 -19.46 -16.32
C ASP A 263 1.80 -18.00 -15.84
N VAL A 264 2.85 -17.20 -16.14
CA VAL A 264 2.99 -15.82 -15.65
C VAL A 264 1.81 -14.92 -16.04
N LEU A 265 1.25 -15.09 -17.24
CA LEU A 265 0.07 -14.32 -17.68
C LEU A 265 -1.23 -14.74 -16.96
N GLU A 266 -1.34 -15.99 -16.50
CA GLU A 266 -2.45 -16.44 -15.65
C GLU A 266 -2.30 -15.86 -14.23
N PHE A 267 -1.08 -15.92 -13.69
CA PHE A 267 -0.72 -15.37 -12.39
C PHE A 267 -0.96 -13.85 -12.30
N ILE A 268 -0.52 -13.07 -13.28
CA ILE A 268 -0.76 -11.62 -13.35
C ILE A 268 -2.27 -11.31 -13.29
N LYS A 269 -3.10 -12.08 -14.01
CA LYS A 269 -4.55 -11.85 -14.09
C LYS A 269 -5.34 -12.45 -12.92
N SER A 270 -4.69 -13.22 -12.04
CA SER A 270 -5.33 -14.09 -11.05
C SER A 270 -6.22 -13.36 -10.03
N LYS A 271 -5.97 -12.07 -9.77
CA LYS A 271 -6.76 -11.23 -8.85
C LYS A 271 -7.72 -10.25 -9.52
N VAL A 272 -7.65 -10.07 -10.84
CA VAL A 272 -8.45 -9.08 -11.59
C VAL A 272 -9.96 -9.33 -11.51
N ARG A 273 -10.36 -10.59 -11.32
CA ARG A 273 -11.77 -11.00 -11.17
C ARG A 273 -12.14 -11.37 -9.72
N GLY A 274 -11.35 -10.89 -8.75
CA GLY A 274 -11.41 -11.35 -7.36
C GLY A 274 -10.72 -12.70 -7.14
N GLY A 275 -10.58 -13.08 -5.87
CA GLY A 275 -9.80 -14.24 -5.42
C GLY A 275 -8.46 -13.86 -4.80
N PHE A 276 -7.85 -14.81 -4.08
CA PHE A 276 -6.57 -14.65 -3.38
C PHE A 276 -6.54 -13.46 -2.41
N GLU A 277 -7.51 -13.42 -1.50
CA GLU A 277 -7.65 -12.30 -0.55
C GLU A 277 -6.53 -12.22 0.49
N ASN A 278 -5.87 -13.34 0.80
CA ASN A 278 -4.79 -13.38 1.78
C ASN A 278 -3.41 -13.14 1.15
N PHE A 279 -3.32 -13.11 -0.20
CA PHE A 279 -2.09 -12.84 -0.95
C PHE A 279 -2.02 -11.39 -1.44
N ASN A 280 -0.85 -10.77 -1.29
CA ASN A 280 -0.30 -9.88 -2.32
C ASN A 280 0.44 -10.75 -3.36
N ILE A 281 0.50 -10.33 -4.61
CA ILE A 281 1.28 -11.04 -5.65
C ILE A 281 2.26 -10.09 -6.34
N SER A 282 3.40 -10.61 -6.79
CA SER A 282 4.38 -9.84 -7.55
C SER A 282 5.07 -10.68 -8.61
N VAL A 283 5.38 -10.07 -9.76
CA VAL A 283 6.19 -10.73 -10.80
C VAL A 283 7.67 -10.54 -10.46
N GLY A 284 8.41 -11.64 -10.40
CA GLY A 284 9.88 -11.62 -10.31
C GLY A 284 10.48 -11.29 -11.67
N VAL A 285 10.93 -10.05 -11.85
CA VAL A 285 11.44 -9.54 -13.13
C VAL A 285 12.96 -9.55 -13.15
N HIS A 286 13.51 -10.01 -14.26
CA HIS A 286 14.94 -10.02 -14.57
C HIS A 286 15.37 -8.77 -15.34
N ASP A 287 16.63 -8.35 -15.16
CA ASP A 287 17.25 -7.29 -15.97
C ASP A 287 17.27 -7.68 -17.46
N LEU A 288 17.32 -8.97 -17.80
CA LEU A 288 17.22 -9.47 -19.18
C LEU A 288 15.84 -9.24 -19.80
N PHE A 289 14.75 -9.39 -19.04
CA PHE A 289 13.40 -9.03 -19.51
C PHE A 289 13.29 -7.53 -19.78
N MET A 290 13.88 -6.70 -18.91
CA MET A 290 13.95 -5.25 -19.11
C MET A 290 14.78 -4.86 -20.35
N LYS A 291 15.81 -5.64 -20.71
CA LYS A 291 16.53 -5.48 -21.99
C LYS A 291 15.66 -5.86 -23.18
N SER A 292 14.95 -6.98 -23.13
CA SER A 292 14.01 -7.43 -24.17
C SER A 292 12.88 -6.42 -24.41
N LEU A 293 12.37 -5.79 -23.34
CA LEU A 293 11.46 -4.64 -23.42
C LEU A 293 12.09 -3.48 -24.22
N GLY A 294 13.31 -3.08 -23.86
CA GLY A 294 14.03 -1.98 -24.51
C GLY A 294 14.36 -2.21 -25.98
N SER A 295 14.55 -3.46 -26.41
CA SER A 295 14.76 -3.85 -27.81
C SER A 295 13.48 -4.19 -28.58
N GLY A 296 12.30 -4.12 -27.94
CA GLY A 296 11.02 -4.50 -28.56
C GLY A 296 10.94 -5.99 -28.93
N SER A 297 11.71 -6.84 -28.25
CA SER A 297 11.84 -8.27 -28.54
C SER A 297 10.78 -9.12 -27.84
N ASP A 298 10.52 -10.31 -28.40
CA ASP A 298 9.79 -11.35 -27.70
C ASP A 298 10.58 -11.88 -26.51
N TRP A 299 9.86 -12.24 -25.45
CA TRP A 299 10.37 -12.89 -24.25
C TRP A 299 10.06 -14.39 -24.29
N ALA A 300 11.06 -15.21 -24.00
CA ALA A 300 10.95 -16.66 -24.00
C ALA A 300 10.47 -17.17 -22.62
N LEU A 301 9.45 -18.02 -22.62
CA LEU A 301 8.96 -18.68 -21.42
C LEU A 301 9.53 -20.11 -21.34
N TYR A 302 9.97 -20.52 -20.15
CA TYR A 302 10.63 -21.81 -19.92
C TYR A 302 9.93 -22.61 -18.83
N ASN A 303 9.55 -23.84 -19.13
CA ASN A 303 9.04 -24.76 -18.13
C ASN A 303 10.19 -25.19 -17.18
N PRO A 304 10.13 -24.91 -15.87
CA PRO A 304 11.19 -25.21 -14.91
C PRO A 304 11.44 -26.72 -14.71
N ARG A 305 10.53 -27.61 -15.14
CA ARG A 305 10.76 -29.07 -15.12
C ARG A 305 11.70 -29.51 -16.25
N THR A 306 11.49 -29.01 -17.46
CA THR A 306 12.24 -29.41 -18.67
C THR A 306 13.49 -28.58 -18.92
N CYS A 307 13.51 -27.33 -18.43
CA CYS A 307 14.68 -26.47 -18.38
C CYS A 307 14.99 -26.22 -16.91
N ARG A 308 16.05 -26.83 -16.37
CA ARG A 308 16.41 -26.67 -14.95
C ARG A 308 17.28 -25.43 -14.74
N GLU A 309 17.86 -24.93 -15.81
CA GLU A 309 18.76 -23.78 -15.92
C GLU A 309 18.10 -22.47 -15.50
N VAL A 310 16.77 -22.35 -15.64
CA VAL A 310 16.00 -21.19 -15.17
C VAL A 310 15.64 -21.25 -13.68
N ARG A 311 15.77 -22.42 -13.03
CA ARG A 311 15.52 -22.53 -11.57
C ARG A 311 16.56 -21.70 -10.84
N ASP A 312 16.09 -20.85 -9.94
CA ASP A 312 16.91 -19.97 -9.10
C ASP A 312 17.83 -19.02 -9.89
N ALA A 313 17.61 -18.88 -11.20
CA ALA A 313 18.46 -18.12 -12.11
C ALA A 313 18.46 -16.61 -11.81
N LEU A 314 19.50 -15.94 -12.33
CA LEU A 314 19.48 -14.50 -12.59
C LEU A 314 19.57 -14.33 -14.12
N SER A 315 19.68 -13.10 -14.62
CA SER A 315 19.70 -12.79 -16.05
C SER A 315 20.75 -13.58 -16.86
N ASP A 316 21.88 -13.95 -16.26
CA ASP A 316 22.91 -14.80 -16.87
C ASP A 316 22.45 -16.25 -17.07
N GLY A 317 21.76 -16.81 -16.07
CA GLY A 317 21.13 -18.13 -16.14
C GLY A 317 19.97 -18.18 -17.15
N ILE A 318 19.14 -17.14 -17.21
CA ILE A 318 18.06 -17.04 -18.21
C ILE A 318 18.63 -16.93 -19.63
N ALA A 319 19.72 -16.17 -19.84
CA ALA A 319 20.40 -16.12 -21.13
C ALA A 319 20.94 -17.49 -21.54
N LYS A 320 21.63 -18.20 -20.61
CA LYS A 320 22.15 -19.55 -20.83
C LYS A 320 21.04 -20.59 -21.10
N ALA A 321 19.87 -20.44 -20.47
CA ALA A 321 18.71 -21.27 -20.78
C ALA A 321 18.25 -21.13 -22.24
N GLY A 322 18.40 -19.96 -22.86
CA GLY A 322 18.11 -19.76 -24.28
C GLY A 322 19.06 -20.47 -25.25
N GLU A 323 20.25 -20.87 -24.79
CA GLU A 323 21.20 -21.67 -25.58
C GLU A 323 20.97 -23.19 -25.40
N LEU A 324 20.49 -23.61 -24.23
CA LEU A 324 20.42 -25.02 -23.83
C LEU A 324 19.00 -25.62 -23.89
N CYS A 325 17.97 -24.80 -23.73
CA CYS A 325 16.58 -25.24 -23.59
C CYS A 325 15.74 -24.75 -24.77
N LYS A 326 14.85 -25.61 -25.27
CA LYS A 326 13.75 -25.16 -26.13
C LYS A 326 12.73 -24.38 -25.27
N PRO A 327 12.39 -23.12 -25.61
CA PRO A 327 11.31 -22.40 -24.93
C PRO A 327 9.97 -23.12 -25.04
N TYR A 328 9.17 -23.00 -23.99
CA TYR A 328 7.78 -23.50 -23.94
C TYR A 328 6.88 -22.68 -24.89
N SER A 329 7.03 -21.36 -24.85
CA SER A 329 6.35 -20.40 -25.73
C SER A 329 7.08 -19.06 -25.70
N TYR A 330 6.59 -18.09 -26.49
CA TYR A 330 7.06 -16.72 -26.50
C TYR A 330 5.89 -15.76 -26.23
N VAL A 331 6.20 -14.60 -25.67
CA VAL A 331 5.28 -13.49 -25.41
C VAL A 331 6.01 -12.17 -25.64
N LYS A 332 5.38 -11.20 -26.31
CA LYS A 332 5.96 -9.86 -26.44
C LYS A 332 6.20 -9.27 -25.05
N ALA A 333 7.43 -8.84 -24.77
CA ALA A 333 7.77 -8.30 -23.46
C ALA A 333 6.90 -7.08 -23.11
N SER A 334 6.58 -6.24 -24.11
CA SER A 334 5.65 -5.11 -24.01
C SER A 334 4.25 -5.50 -23.53
N ASP A 335 3.75 -6.63 -24.02
CA ASP A 335 2.38 -7.09 -23.78
C ASP A 335 2.27 -7.71 -22.38
N MET A 336 3.33 -8.36 -21.90
CA MET A 336 3.44 -8.78 -20.50
C MET A 336 3.49 -7.58 -19.55
N LEU A 337 4.34 -6.57 -19.84
CA LEU A 337 4.43 -5.37 -18.99
C LEU A 337 3.11 -4.59 -18.97
N LYS A 338 2.45 -4.45 -20.12
CA LYS A 338 1.11 -3.86 -20.22
C LYS A 338 0.09 -4.65 -19.40
N CYS A 339 0.12 -5.98 -19.48
CA CYS A 339 -0.74 -6.85 -18.69
C CYS A 339 -0.50 -6.70 -17.17
N ILE A 340 0.75 -6.52 -16.73
CA ILE A 340 1.09 -6.23 -15.33
C ILE A 340 0.47 -4.90 -14.90
N ALA A 341 0.66 -3.84 -15.68
CA ALA A 341 0.14 -2.51 -15.37
C ALA A 341 -1.41 -2.47 -15.34
N GLU A 342 -2.07 -3.13 -16.30
CA GLU A 342 -3.54 -3.22 -16.35
C GLU A 342 -4.12 -4.02 -15.17
N ALA A 343 -3.48 -5.13 -14.78
CA ALA A 343 -3.91 -5.90 -13.62
C ALA A 343 -3.70 -5.14 -12.29
N ALA A 344 -2.55 -4.48 -12.14
CA ALA A 344 -2.22 -3.66 -10.99
C ALA A 344 -3.17 -2.46 -10.85
N TRP A 345 -3.56 -1.84 -11.97
CA TRP A 345 -4.59 -0.81 -11.98
C TRP A 345 -5.97 -1.34 -11.57
N ALA A 346 -6.34 -2.54 -12.06
CA ALA A 346 -7.65 -3.12 -11.79
C ALA A 346 -7.82 -3.69 -10.36
N SER A 347 -6.73 -4.14 -9.72
CA SER A 347 -6.82 -4.90 -8.45
C SER A 347 -5.80 -4.51 -7.36
N GLY A 348 -4.86 -3.60 -7.63
CA GLY A 348 -3.72 -3.30 -6.76
C GLY A 348 -2.56 -4.30 -6.86
N ASP A 349 -2.72 -5.36 -7.66
CA ASP A 349 -1.80 -6.49 -7.83
C ASP A 349 -1.68 -6.85 -9.33
N PRO A 350 -0.52 -7.31 -9.83
CA PRO A 350 0.69 -7.63 -9.09
C PRO A 350 1.68 -6.46 -8.98
N GLY A 351 2.53 -6.51 -7.96
CA GLY A 351 3.77 -5.73 -7.91
C GLY A 351 4.85 -6.28 -8.85
N ILE A 352 6.03 -5.63 -8.85
CA ILE A 352 7.24 -6.09 -9.53
C ILE A 352 8.38 -6.18 -8.51
N VAL A 353 9.14 -7.28 -8.58
CA VAL A 353 10.31 -7.55 -7.76
C VAL A 353 11.50 -7.77 -8.70
N PHE A 354 12.47 -6.86 -8.69
CA PHE A 354 13.68 -6.95 -9.54
C PHE A 354 14.69 -7.95 -8.95
N ILE A 355 14.65 -9.20 -9.44
CA ILE A 355 15.37 -10.34 -8.83
C ILE A 355 16.89 -10.19 -8.96
N ASP A 356 17.40 -9.74 -10.12
CA ASP A 356 18.83 -9.42 -10.31
C ASP A 356 19.30 -8.33 -9.34
N THR A 357 18.56 -7.22 -9.22
CA THR A 357 18.92 -6.09 -8.36
C THR A 357 18.96 -6.49 -6.88
N ILE A 358 17.98 -7.26 -6.41
CA ILE A 358 17.95 -7.75 -5.02
C ILE A 358 19.15 -8.68 -4.75
N ASN A 359 19.47 -9.58 -5.69
CA ASN A 359 20.59 -10.51 -5.52
C ASN A 359 21.96 -9.85 -5.64
N LYS A 360 22.09 -8.82 -6.50
CA LYS A 360 23.28 -7.97 -6.58
C LYS A 360 23.59 -7.27 -5.25
N HIS A 361 22.56 -6.90 -4.49
CA HIS A 361 22.68 -6.23 -3.19
C HIS A 361 22.41 -7.18 -1.99
N ASN A 362 22.41 -8.49 -2.21
CA ASN A 362 22.24 -9.49 -1.14
C ASN A 362 23.44 -9.42 -0.18
N PRO A 363 23.23 -9.14 1.13
CA PRO A 363 24.32 -9.04 2.11
C PRO A 363 24.89 -10.41 2.51
N THR A 364 24.19 -11.50 2.20
CA THR A 364 24.53 -12.88 2.58
C THR A 364 24.53 -13.84 1.38
N PRO A 365 25.24 -13.53 0.27
CA PRO A 365 25.14 -14.32 -0.97
C PRO A 365 25.70 -15.75 -0.80
N LYS A 366 26.56 -15.97 0.18
CA LYS A 366 27.10 -17.28 0.55
C LYS A 366 26.06 -18.24 1.15
N LEU A 367 24.92 -17.71 1.64
CA LEU A 367 23.82 -18.53 2.20
C LEU A 367 22.79 -18.94 1.14
N GLY A 368 22.83 -18.33 -0.04
CA GLY A 368 21.86 -18.54 -1.12
C GLY A 368 21.40 -17.24 -1.76
N ARG A 369 20.60 -17.38 -2.82
CA ARG A 369 19.92 -16.29 -3.52
C ARG A 369 18.61 -15.93 -2.81
N ILE A 370 18.15 -14.71 -3.01
CA ILE A 370 16.85 -14.22 -2.54
C ILE A 370 15.85 -14.43 -3.68
N HIS A 371 14.84 -15.26 -3.44
CA HIS A 371 13.83 -15.65 -4.44
C HIS A 371 12.47 -15.00 -4.19
N ALA A 372 12.17 -14.66 -2.93
CA ALA A 372 10.98 -13.93 -2.53
C ALA A 372 11.32 -12.87 -1.48
N VAL A 373 10.50 -11.81 -1.42
CA VAL A 373 10.52 -10.84 -0.33
C VAL A 373 9.35 -11.10 0.63
N ASN A 374 9.05 -10.15 1.52
CA ASN A 374 7.90 -10.18 2.43
C ASN A 374 7.02 -8.94 2.19
N PRO A 375 5.73 -8.90 2.61
CA PRO A 375 4.74 -7.92 2.13
C PRO A 375 4.87 -6.50 2.75
N CYS A 376 6.08 -5.98 2.89
CA CYS A 376 6.37 -4.63 3.40
C CYS A 376 6.76 -3.69 2.25
N VAL A 377 6.39 -2.41 2.34
CA VAL A 377 6.52 -1.43 1.23
C VAL A 377 7.29 -0.17 1.64
N ALA A 378 7.85 0.55 0.66
CA ALA A 378 8.76 1.69 0.86
C ALA A 378 8.06 3.08 0.78
N GLY A 379 8.75 4.13 1.25
CA GLY A 379 8.20 5.50 1.32
C GLY A 379 7.92 6.20 -0.04
N SER A 380 8.37 5.62 -1.15
CA SER A 380 8.02 6.04 -2.52
C SER A 380 6.65 5.52 -2.99
N VAL A 381 6.00 4.62 -2.23
CA VAL A 381 4.68 4.10 -2.57
C VAL A 381 3.62 5.21 -2.49
N ARG A 382 2.74 5.22 -3.49
CA ARG A 382 1.60 6.12 -3.56
C ARG A 382 0.44 5.56 -2.74
N VAL A 383 -0.05 6.38 -1.82
CA VAL A 383 -1.21 6.13 -0.98
C VAL A 383 -2.36 6.95 -1.54
N LEU A 384 -3.55 6.36 -1.63
CA LEU A 384 -4.74 7.08 -2.06
C LEU A 384 -5.29 7.93 -0.90
N THR A 385 -5.55 9.20 -1.16
CA THR A 385 -6.07 10.20 -0.22
C THR A 385 -7.29 10.90 -0.84
N PRO A 386 -8.07 11.67 -0.08
CA PRO A 386 -9.13 12.51 -0.64
C PRO A 386 -8.64 13.45 -1.76
N GLU A 387 -7.38 13.87 -1.69
CA GLU A 387 -6.69 14.73 -2.65
C GLU A 387 -5.97 13.94 -3.77
N GLY A 388 -6.17 12.62 -3.87
CA GLY A 388 -5.64 11.76 -4.93
C GLY A 388 -4.52 10.82 -4.50
N PHE A 389 -3.76 10.27 -5.45
CA PHE A 389 -2.62 9.39 -5.16
C PHE A 389 -1.37 10.20 -4.83
N ILE A 390 -0.98 10.22 -3.55
CA ILE A 390 0.18 10.96 -3.06
C ILE A 390 1.24 9.98 -2.54
N GLU A 391 2.51 10.20 -2.90
CA GLU A 391 3.63 9.41 -2.38
C GLU A 391 3.71 9.56 -0.86
N ALA A 392 3.91 8.46 -0.12
CA ALA A 392 3.94 8.48 1.34
C ALA A 392 4.95 9.51 1.89
N GLY A 393 6.11 9.68 1.25
CA GLY A 393 7.04 10.76 1.57
C GLY A 393 6.44 12.17 1.49
N LYS A 394 5.64 12.48 0.45
CA LYS A 394 5.00 13.80 0.25
C LYS A 394 3.80 14.01 1.17
N LEU A 395 3.07 12.95 1.47
CA LEU A 395 1.99 12.96 2.46
C LEU A 395 2.48 13.44 3.83
N PHE A 396 3.72 13.07 4.21
CA PHE A 396 4.31 13.57 5.43
C PHE A 396 4.50 15.09 5.42
N ASP A 397 5.05 15.66 4.35
CA ASP A 397 5.32 17.11 4.29
C ASP A 397 4.00 17.93 4.25
N ILE A 398 2.96 17.39 3.59
CA ILE A 398 1.60 17.96 3.59
C ILE A 398 0.95 17.88 4.98
N ALA A 399 1.11 16.76 5.68
CA ALA A 399 0.60 16.60 7.03
C ALA A 399 1.35 17.50 8.03
N LYS A 400 2.67 17.65 7.85
CA LYS A 400 3.52 18.56 8.62
C LYS A 400 3.12 20.02 8.45
N SER A 401 2.77 20.47 7.25
CA SER A 401 2.32 21.85 7.02
C SER A 401 0.92 22.13 7.58
N ARG A 402 0.05 21.10 7.66
CA ARG A 402 -1.25 21.17 8.34
C ARG A 402 -1.12 21.24 9.87
N GLY A 403 -0.02 20.75 10.45
CA GLY A 403 0.30 20.90 11.87
C GLY A 403 -0.51 20.03 12.84
N ASP A 404 -1.38 19.13 12.35
CA ASP A 404 -2.15 18.18 13.16
C ASP A 404 -1.23 17.05 13.66
N VAL A 405 -0.50 17.33 14.75
CA VAL A 405 0.44 16.40 15.38
C VAL A 405 -0.35 15.33 16.16
N VAL A 406 -0.15 14.07 15.79
CA VAL A 406 -0.82 12.91 16.41
C VAL A 406 0.10 12.00 17.22
N ALA A 407 1.42 12.16 17.08
CA ALA A 407 2.41 11.56 17.99
C ALA A 407 3.71 12.37 18.00
N LEU A 408 4.49 12.23 19.08
CA LEU A 408 5.80 12.86 19.27
C LEU A 408 6.82 11.80 19.74
N SER A 409 8.06 11.85 19.23
CA SER A 409 9.19 11.09 19.79
C SER A 409 10.52 11.76 19.51
N ASP A 410 11.46 11.58 20.45
CA ASP A 410 12.79 12.21 20.43
C ASP A 410 13.88 11.29 19.84
N ASN A 411 13.53 10.06 19.45
CA ASN A 411 14.49 9.02 19.09
C ASN A 411 14.40 8.67 17.60
N ILE A 412 14.99 9.54 16.76
CA ILE A 412 14.79 9.53 15.30
C ILE A 412 16.14 9.59 14.59
N ALA A 413 16.27 8.88 13.46
CA ALA A 413 17.49 8.91 12.66
C ALA A 413 17.69 10.31 12.02
N SER A 414 18.93 10.62 11.62
CA SER A 414 19.31 11.93 11.09
C SER A 414 18.34 12.44 10.01
N GLY A 415 17.93 13.71 10.12
CA GLY A 415 16.98 14.35 9.21
C GLY A 415 15.51 13.90 9.33
N GLY A 416 15.18 13.01 10.27
CA GLY A 416 13.80 12.70 10.63
C GLY A 416 13.17 13.71 11.61
N GLU A 417 11.88 13.56 11.87
CA GLU A 417 11.01 14.62 12.39
C GLU A 417 10.29 14.19 13.68
N ARG A 418 10.44 14.95 14.77
CA ARG A 418 9.88 14.59 16.10
C ARG A 418 8.38 14.29 16.06
N CYS A 419 7.64 14.95 15.17
CA CYS A 419 6.20 14.85 15.05
C CYS A 419 5.77 13.84 13.98
N ALA A 420 4.85 12.93 14.33
CA ALA A 420 3.96 12.28 13.39
C ALA A 420 2.71 13.14 13.21
N PHE A 421 2.18 13.20 11.99
CA PHE A 421 1.04 14.06 11.64
C PHE A 421 -0.14 13.25 11.12
N ARG A 422 -1.37 13.76 11.31
CA ARG A 422 -2.59 13.15 10.79
C ARG A 422 -2.65 13.27 9.28
N ILE A 423 -3.12 12.21 8.64
CA ILE A 423 -3.51 12.21 7.23
C ILE A 423 -4.86 11.51 7.08
N SER A 424 -5.56 11.84 6.01
CA SER A 424 -6.75 11.12 5.59
C SER A 424 -6.38 10.23 4.40
N VAL A 425 -6.68 8.93 4.49
CA VAL A 425 -6.48 7.98 3.39
C VAL A 425 -7.82 7.45 2.91
N VAL A 426 -7.96 7.22 1.61
CA VAL A 426 -9.15 6.59 1.04
C VAL A 426 -8.87 5.10 0.93
N LEU A 427 -9.62 4.31 1.70
CA LEU A 427 -9.50 2.86 1.67
C LEU A 427 -10.35 2.30 0.52
N PRO A 428 -9.77 1.56 -0.44
CA PRO A 428 -10.55 0.81 -1.42
C PRO A 428 -11.40 -0.26 -0.70
N ARG A 429 -12.52 -0.65 -1.32
CA ARG A 429 -13.50 -1.57 -0.71
C ARG A 429 -12.84 -2.88 -0.28
N ASN A 430 -13.15 -3.28 0.96
CA ASN A 430 -13.24 -4.66 1.51
C ASN A 430 -13.11 -4.70 3.04
N ALA A 431 -12.85 -3.57 3.71
CA ALA A 431 -12.63 -3.54 5.16
C ALA A 431 -13.90 -3.53 6.03
N ILE A 432 -15.03 -2.99 5.54
CA ILE A 432 -16.28 -2.85 6.30
C ILE A 432 -17.50 -2.96 5.37
N THR A 433 -18.28 -4.05 5.51
CA THR A 433 -19.70 -4.11 5.11
C THR A 433 -20.44 -4.99 6.12
N THR A 434 -21.48 -4.44 6.77
CA THR A 434 -22.33 -5.18 7.72
C THR A 434 -23.80 -5.26 7.30
N THR A 435 -24.19 -4.67 6.17
CA THR A 435 -25.55 -4.75 5.60
C THR A 435 -25.52 -4.80 4.06
N PRO A 436 -26.50 -5.44 3.37
CA PRO A 436 -26.43 -5.69 1.92
C PRO A 436 -26.96 -4.59 0.99
N ASN A 437 -27.64 -3.56 1.52
CA ASN A 437 -28.46 -2.65 0.71
C ASN A 437 -27.88 -1.24 0.49
N ASP A 438 -26.72 -0.90 1.06
CA ASP A 438 -26.13 0.43 0.88
C ASP A 438 -25.32 0.56 -0.41
N SER A 439 -25.48 1.68 -1.12
CA SER A 439 -24.67 2.01 -2.29
C SER A 439 -23.24 2.39 -1.87
N PRO A 440 -22.19 1.64 -2.24
CA PRO A 440 -20.81 1.97 -1.89
C PRO A 440 -20.18 2.82 -3.02
N ARG A 441 -19.76 4.09 -2.86
CA ARG A 441 -19.06 4.76 -1.74
C ARG A 441 -17.70 4.12 -1.41
N SER A 442 -16.74 4.99 -1.10
CA SER A 442 -15.39 4.77 -0.58
C SER A 442 -15.30 5.41 0.80
N VAL A 443 -14.43 4.90 1.68
CA VAL A 443 -14.30 5.42 3.06
C VAL A 443 -13.01 6.21 3.21
N VAL A 444 -13.14 7.46 3.63
CA VAL A 444 -12.02 8.27 4.13
C VAL A 444 -11.76 7.89 5.57
N ALA A 445 -10.52 7.52 5.89
CA ALA A 445 -10.09 7.10 7.22
C ALA A 445 -8.88 7.91 7.70
N ASP A 446 -8.91 8.30 8.98
CA ASP A 446 -7.76 8.87 9.67
C ASP A 446 -6.64 7.85 9.78
N ALA A 447 -5.46 8.24 9.30
CA ALA A 447 -4.19 7.56 9.52
C ALA A 447 -3.16 8.56 10.07
N MET A 448 -1.98 8.05 10.43
CA MET A 448 -0.83 8.88 10.82
C MET A 448 0.33 8.63 9.88
N ILE A 449 1.15 9.66 9.66
CA ILE A 449 2.37 9.53 8.87
C ILE A 449 3.55 10.20 9.57
N TRP A 450 4.73 9.60 9.45
CA TRP A 450 5.87 9.97 10.26
C TRP A 450 7.20 9.74 9.54
N LYS A 451 8.03 10.78 9.47
CA LYS A 451 9.34 10.77 8.82
C LYS A 451 10.41 10.36 9.83
N VAL A 452 10.65 9.05 9.94
CA VAL A 452 11.56 8.43 10.92
C VAL A 452 13.07 8.54 10.59
N GLY A 453 13.43 9.18 9.47
CA GLY A 453 14.82 9.46 9.10
C GLY A 453 14.98 9.87 7.64
N VAL A 454 16.15 10.40 7.29
CA VAL A 454 16.59 10.73 5.93
C VAL A 454 17.94 10.08 5.65
N LYS A 455 18.18 9.71 4.40
CA LYS A 455 19.52 9.50 3.84
C LYS A 455 19.78 10.60 2.82
N ASP A 456 21.02 11.05 2.71
CA ASP A 456 21.38 12.09 1.75
C ASP A 456 21.04 11.66 0.32
N VAL A 457 20.66 12.64 -0.50
CA VAL A 457 20.26 12.48 -1.89
C VAL A 457 20.74 13.66 -2.73
N VAL A 458 21.12 13.39 -3.98
CA VAL A 458 21.49 14.36 -5.00
C VAL A 458 20.30 14.54 -5.96
N LYS A 459 19.94 15.79 -6.25
CA LYS A 459 18.93 16.15 -7.25
C LYS A 459 19.60 16.62 -8.53
N VAL A 460 19.27 15.99 -9.65
CA VAL A 460 19.77 16.34 -10.99
C VAL A 460 18.62 16.93 -11.80
N ILE A 461 18.88 18.08 -12.41
CA ILE A 461 17.90 18.87 -13.18
C ILE A 461 18.49 19.14 -14.56
N THR A 462 17.71 18.86 -15.60
CA THR A 462 18.08 19.09 -17.01
C THR A 462 17.62 20.46 -17.48
N ARG A 463 18.24 21.00 -18.53
CA ARG A 463 17.86 22.30 -19.13
C ARG A 463 16.44 22.27 -19.71
N GLU A 464 16.01 21.09 -20.12
CA GLU A 464 14.71 20.77 -20.70
C GLU A 464 13.59 20.64 -19.64
N GLY A 465 13.92 20.73 -18.34
CA GLY A 465 12.96 20.77 -17.23
C GLY A 465 12.68 19.43 -16.55
N TYR A 466 13.34 18.34 -16.95
CA TYR A 466 13.24 17.05 -16.27
C TYR A 466 14.11 17.01 -15.02
N GLU A 467 13.58 16.44 -13.94
CA GLU A 467 14.25 16.34 -12.64
C GLU A 467 14.27 14.89 -12.14
N ILE A 468 15.35 14.48 -11.46
CA ILE A 468 15.44 13.21 -10.75
C ILE A 468 16.22 13.38 -9.43
N THR A 469 15.74 12.74 -8.36
CA THR A 469 16.39 12.77 -7.03
C THR A 469 16.79 11.36 -6.64
N VAL A 470 18.06 11.13 -6.34
CA VAL A 470 18.68 9.81 -6.15
C VAL A 470 19.74 9.86 -5.05
N THR A 471 20.21 8.73 -4.51
CA THR A 471 21.31 8.74 -3.52
C THR A 471 22.63 9.20 -4.17
N PRO A 472 23.61 9.74 -3.42
CA PRO A 472 24.89 10.23 -3.96
C PRO A 472 25.63 9.21 -4.83
N ASP A 473 25.57 7.94 -4.43
CA ASP A 473 26.18 6.78 -5.10
C ASP A 473 25.39 6.25 -6.32
N HIS A 474 24.23 6.82 -6.63
CA HIS A 474 23.36 6.33 -7.69
C HIS A 474 23.93 6.63 -9.07
N MET A 475 24.06 5.61 -9.92
CA MET A 475 24.64 5.75 -11.26
C MET A 475 23.65 6.37 -12.25
N LEU A 476 24.02 7.48 -12.87
CA LEU A 476 23.32 8.12 -13.98
C LEU A 476 24.13 7.97 -15.27
N MET A 477 23.45 7.65 -16.37
CA MET A 477 24.10 7.48 -17.67
C MET A 477 24.42 8.85 -18.27
N THR A 478 25.67 9.05 -18.67
CA THR A 478 26.15 10.22 -19.43
C THR A 478 26.68 9.76 -20.80
N PRO A 479 26.90 10.66 -21.78
CA PRO A 479 27.52 10.30 -23.07
C PRO A 479 28.91 9.64 -22.97
N SER A 480 29.61 9.78 -21.84
CA SER A 480 30.90 9.13 -21.58
C SER A 480 30.80 7.89 -20.67
N GLY A 481 29.58 7.43 -20.36
CA GLY A 481 29.29 6.26 -19.53
C GLY A 481 28.57 6.59 -18.22
N TRP A 482 28.45 5.58 -17.36
CA TRP A 482 27.82 5.72 -16.05
C TRP A 482 28.71 6.53 -15.09
N ARG A 483 28.12 7.54 -14.42
CA ARG A 483 28.74 8.31 -13.32
C ARG A 483 27.82 8.31 -12.10
N ARG A 484 28.38 8.39 -10.90
CA ARG A 484 27.55 8.59 -9.69
C ARG A 484 26.92 9.98 -9.72
N ALA A 485 25.74 10.13 -9.14
CA ALA A 485 25.03 11.41 -9.09
C ALA A 485 25.87 12.50 -8.39
N GLU A 486 26.64 12.13 -7.35
CA GLU A 486 27.59 13.01 -6.65
C GLU A 486 28.80 13.47 -7.50
N GLU A 487 29.09 12.77 -8.60
CA GLU A 487 30.21 13.08 -9.51
C GLU A 487 29.81 14.02 -10.65
N LEU A 488 28.50 14.23 -10.87
CA LEU A 488 27.99 15.11 -11.91
C LEU A 488 28.14 16.58 -11.55
N ARG A 489 28.50 17.40 -12.54
CA ARG A 489 28.58 18.86 -12.42
C ARG A 489 27.60 19.56 -13.36
N SER A 490 27.23 20.80 -13.03
CA SER A 490 26.34 21.59 -13.89
C SER A 490 26.93 21.74 -15.30
N GLY A 491 26.16 21.36 -16.32
CA GLY A 491 26.61 21.26 -17.71
C GLY A 491 26.95 19.83 -18.18
N ASP A 492 27.13 18.87 -17.27
CA ASP A 492 27.23 17.46 -17.64
C ASP A 492 25.90 16.99 -18.27
N LYS A 493 26.00 16.25 -19.38
CA LYS A 493 24.84 15.69 -20.07
C LYS A 493 24.46 14.35 -19.44
N VAL A 494 23.19 14.18 -19.09
CA VAL A 494 22.60 12.89 -18.74
C VAL A 494 21.73 12.38 -19.88
N VAL A 495 21.72 11.06 -20.09
CA VAL A 495 20.91 10.41 -21.12
C VAL A 495 19.49 10.23 -20.58
N LEU A 496 18.54 10.95 -21.16
CA LEU A 496 17.11 10.75 -20.87
C LEU A 496 16.56 9.63 -21.76
N PRO A 497 15.88 8.61 -21.20
CA PRO A 497 15.12 7.67 -22.01
C PRO A 497 13.90 8.38 -22.61
N PHE A 498 13.57 8.04 -23.87
CA PHE A 498 12.38 8.52 -24.63
C PHE A 498 12.41 9.95 -25.19
N LEU A 499 13.34 10.22 -26.11
CA LEU A 499 13.09 11.16 -27.22
C LEU A 499 13.51 10.53 -28.55
N THR A 500 12.54 10.04 -29.34
CA THR A 500 12.74 9.79 -30.77
C THR A 500 12.90 11.12 -31.50
N ARG A 501 13.67 11.12 -32.60
CA ARG A 501 14.12 12.35 -33.30
C ARG A 501 12.99 13.23 -33.86
N ASP A 502 11.80 12.68 -34.05
CA ASP A 502 10.73 13.28 -34.88
C ASP A 502 9.53 13.79 -34.05
N GLY A 503 9.74 14.08 -32.76
CA GLY A 503 8.77 14.86 -31.97
C GLY A 503 8.69 16.32 -32.43
N PHE A 504 7.60 17.02 -32.10
CA PHE A 504 7.44 18.46 -32.34
C PHE A 504 8.44 19.30 -31.51
N THR A 505 9.69 19.34 -31.97
CA THR A 505 10.83 20.02 -31.32
C THR A 505 10.89 21.52 -31.64
N HIS A 506 10.11 22.00 -32.62
CA HIS A 506 10.17 23.37 -33.11
C HIS A 506 8.84 24.15 -33.14
N SER A 507 7.67 23.51 -33.00
CA SER A 507 6.42 24.26 -32.81
C SER A 507 6.22 24.63 -31.35
N LYS A 508 5.91 25.91 -31.10
CA LYS A 508 5.36 26.35 -29.80
C LYS A 508 4.14 25.47 -29.46
N SER A 509 3.94 25.22 -28.16
CA SER A 509 2.85 24.41 -27.60
C SER A 509 1.54 24.54 -28.38
N LEU A 510 0.86 23.41 -28.62
CA LEU A 510 -0.59 23.43 -28.86
C LEU A 510 -1.21 24.33 -27.79
N GLY A 511 -1.97 25.34 -28.21
CA GLY A 511 -2.45 26.40 -27.33
C GLY A 511 -3.34 25.85 -26.22
N SER A 512 -3.32 26.52 -25.07
CA SER A 512 -4.21 26.29 -23.92
C SER A 512 -5.65 26.02 -24.35
N ASP A 513 -6.13 26.86 -25.25
CA ASP A 513 -7.52 26.95 -25.64
C ASP A 513 -7.92 25.76 -26.54
N LEU A 514 -7.01 25.29 -27.39
CA LEU A 514 -7.22 24.11 -28.23
C LEU A 514 -7.20 22.81 -27.40
N ALA A 515 -6.36 22.74 -26.37
CA ALA A 515 -6.38 21.62 -25.42
C ALA A 515 -7.70 21.55 -24.65
N TYR A 516 -8.20 22.70 -24.17
CA TYR A 516 -9.49 22.82 -23.49
C TYR A 516 -10.68 22.45 -24.41
N VAL A 517 -10.69 22.95 -25.65
CA VAL A 517 -11.71 22.61 -26.66
C VAL A 517 -11.70 21.12 -27.03
N LEU A 518 -10.52 20.51 -27.16
CA LEU A 518 -10.39 19.05 -27.32
C LEU A 518 -10.99 18.29 -26.12
N GLY A 519 -10.80 18.79 -24.90
CA GLY A 519 -11.42 18.25 -23.70
C GLY A 519 -12.94 18.25 -23.78
N LEU A 520 -13.54 19.43 -24.04
CA LEU A 520 -14.99 19.61 -24.18
C LEU A 520 -15.58 18.68 -25.24
N ALA A 521 -14.94 18.60 -26.42
CA ALA A 521 -15.41 17.76 -27.53
C ALA A 521 -15.39 16.25 -27.21
N VAL A 522 -14.40 15.79 -26.43
CA VAL A 522 -14.33 14.39 -25.98
C VAL A 522 -15.37 14.11 -24.89
N GLY A 523 -15.56 15.02 -23.93
CA GLY A 523 -16.50 14.83 -22.82
C GLY A 523 -17.96 14.82 -23.27
N ALA A 524 -18.33 15.68 -24.22
CA ALA A 524 -19.69 15.77 -24.75
C ALA A 524 -20.17 14.47 -25.43
N ARG A 525 -19.25 13.60 -25.86
CA ARG A 525 -19.56 12.31 -26.49
C ARG A 525 -19.96 11.22 -25.48
N TYR A 526 -19.76 11.44 -24.17
CA TYR A 526 -19.76 10.37 -23.16
C TYR A 526 -20.80 10.50 -22.02
N GLY A 527 -21.69 11.51 -21.98
CA GLY A 527 -22.47 11.76 -20.76
C GLY A 527 -23.91 12.28 -20.82
N VAL A 528 -24.37 13.03 -21.84
CA VAL A 528 -25.68 13.73 -21.76
C VAL A 528 -26.38 13.79 -23.12
N GLU A 529 -27.70 13.55 -23.16
CA GLU A 529 -28.52 14.04 -24.28
C GLU A 529 -28.47 15.57 -24.29
N LEU A 530 -27.69 16.14 -25.20
CA LEU A 530 -27.62 17.58 -25.40
C LEU A 530 -28.98 18.11 -25.86
N ASP A 531 -29.67 18.82 -24.98
CA ASP A 531 -30.81 19.65 -25.33
C ASP A 531 -30.43 20.71 -26.39
N GLU A 532 -31.43 21.24 -27.11
CA GLU A 532 -31.19 22.19 -28.19
C GLU A 532 -30.50 23.48 -27.73
N GLY A 533 -30.71 23.89 -26.46
CA GLY A 533 -30.02 25.04 -25.87
C GLY A 533 -28.51 24.80 -25.71
N LYS A 534 -28.11 23.62 -25.23
CA LYS A 534 -26.69 23.26 -25.10
C LYS A 534 -26.00 23.03 -26.45
N ARG A 535 -26.71 22.51 -27.45
CA ARG A 535 -26.20 22.46 -28.84
C ARG A 535 -26.05 23.86 -29.42
N GLY A 536 -27.02 24.74 -29.18
CA GLY A 536 -26.96 26.16 -29.54
C GLY A 536 -25.73 26.84 -28.94
N PHE A 537 -25.53 26.72 -27.63
CA PHE A 537 -24.37 27.29 -26.93
C PHE A 537 -23.02 26.76 -27.46
N ILE A 538 -22.89 25.45 -27.72
CA ILE A 538 -21.65 24.90 -28.29
C ILE A 538 -21.42 25.40 -29.73
N GLN A 539 -22.48 25.54 -30.53
CA GLN A 539 -22.38 26.14 -31.87
C GLN A 539 -22.09 27.64 -31.83
N GLU A 540 -22.65 28.39 -30.88
CA GLU A 540 -22.32 29.79 -30.63
C GLU A 540 -20.87 29.94 -30.18
N VAL A 541 -20.36 29.15 -29.24
CA VAL A 541 -18.95 29.20 -28.83
C VAL A 541 -18.01 28.83 -29.99
N ILE A 542 -18.34 27.81 -30.80
CA ILE A 542 -17.55 27.47 -32.01
C ILE A 542 -17.62 28.61 -33.05
N LYS A 543 -18.73 29.34 -33.12
CA LYS A 543 -18.92 30.47 -34.03
C LYS A 543 -18.22 31.73 -33.52
N GLU A 544 -18.40 32.14 -32.28
CA GLU A 544 -17.63 33.23 -31.64
C GLU A 544 -16.13 32.95 -31.69
N PHE A 545 -15.69 31.71 -31.52
CA PHE A 545 -14.27 31.37 -31.65
C PHE A 545 -13.79 31.56 -33.11
N ARG A 546 -14.59 31.16 -34.11
CA ARG A 546 -14.32 31.41 -35.54
C ARG A 546 -14.29 32.91 -35.86
N ASP A 547 -15.32 33.64 -35.45
CA ASP A 547 -15.50 35.07 -35.72
C ASP A 547 -14.43 35.92 -34.97
N SER A 548 -13.98 35.48 -33.79
CA SER A 548 -12.86 36.10 -33.03
C SER A 548 -11.48 35.88 -33.67
N LEU A 549 -11.35 34.88 -34.55
CA LEU A 549 -10.15 34.61 -35.33
C LEU A 549 -10.14 35.40 -36.66
N GLU A 550 -11.29 35.68 -37.27
CA GLU A 550 -11.37 36.60 -38.43
C GLU A 550 -10.97 38.05 -38.05
N GLY A 551 -11.21 38.45 -36.79
CA GLY A 551 -10.83 39.76 -36.26
C GLY A 551 -9.39 39.87 -35.72
N ARG A 552 -8.58 38.79 -35.77
CA ARG A 552 -7.22 38.78 -35.21
C ARG A 552 -6.22 38.25 -36.22
N SER A 553 -5.17 39.02 -36.50
CA SER A 553 -4.07 38.63 -37.39
C SER A 553 -3.19 37.53 -36.78
N VAL A 554 -3.73 36.31 -36.69
CA VAL A 554 -2.95 35.09 -36.55
C VAL A 554 -2.37 34.79 -37.93
N SER A 555 -1.04 34.67 -38.02
CA SER A 555 -0.39 34.33 -39.29
C SER A 555 -0.86 32.95 -39.77
N THR A 556 -1.62 32.92 -40.86
CA THR A 556 -2.16 31.69 -41.47
C THR A 556 -1.10 30.82 -42.16
N GLU A 557 0.16 31.26 -42.16
CA GLU A 557 1.32 30.51 -42.66
C GLU A 557 1.81 29.49 -41.61
N GLY A 558 1.10 28.37 -41.49
CA GLY A 558 1.47 27.27 -40.61
C GLY A 558 0.74 25.97 -40.95
N SER A 559 1.44 25.05 -41.64
CA SER A 559 0.89 23.78 -42.15
C SER A 559 0.18 22.91 -41.10
N GLY A 560 0.55 23.05 -39.82
CA GLY A 560 -0.05 22.29 -38.72
C GLY A 560 -1.53 22.57 -38.47
N PHE A 561 -2.08 23.74 -38.83
CA PHE A 561 -3.50 24.03 -38.57
C PHE A 561 -4.43 23.28 -39.52
N GLU A 562 -4.17 23.33 -40.82
CA GLU A 562 -4.91 22.52 -41.81
C GLU A 562 -4.72 21.03 -41.57
N GLU A 563 -3.52 20.59 -41.17
CA GLU A 563 -3.23 19.18 -40.89
C GLU A 563 -3.99 18.67 -39.66
N VAL A 564 -4.06 19.45 -38.57
CA VAL A 564 -4.87 19.14 -37.38
C VAL A 564 -6.37 19.15 -37.68
N MET A 565 -6.88 20.13 -38.44
CA MET A 565 -8.30 20.19 -38.82
C MET A 565 -8.69 19.07 -39.80
N LYS A 566 -7.78 18.69 -40.70
CA LYS A 566 -7.95 17.54 -41.60
C LYS A 566 -7.97 16.23 -40.81
N HIS A 567 -7.04 16.04 -39.86
CA HIS A 567 -7.07 14.90 -38.93
C HIS A 567 -8.35 14.89 -38.08
N LEU A 568 -8.79 16.01 -37.50
CA LEU A 568 -10.02 16.04 -36.71
C LEU A 568 -11.25 15.64 -37.55
N ASN A 569 -11.36 16.14 -38.79
CA ASN A 569 -12.45 15.74 -39.70
C ASN A 569 -12.37 14.27 -40.17
N THR A 570 -11.18 13.66 -40.29
CA THR A 570 -11.05 12.24 -40.68
C THR A 570 -11.06 11.26 -39.50
N SER A 571 -10.61 11.67 -38.32
CA SER A 571 -10.25 10.78 -37.20
C SER A 571 -11.22 10.81 -36.01
N LEU A 572 -12.32 11.57 -36.09
CA LEU A 572 -13.43 11.49 -35.12
C LEU A 572 -14.05 10.07 -34.98
N GLY A 573 -13.63 9.10 -35.80
CA GLY A 573 -13.96 7.68 -35.67
C GLY A 573 -13.13 6.85 -34.67
N SER A 574 -11.94 7.28 -34.23
CA SER A 574 -10.97 6.42 -33.52
C SER A 574 -10.45 6.99 -32.19
N TYR A 575 -10.69 6.26 -31.09
CA TYR A 575 -10.30 6.63 -29.71
C TYR A 575 -8.78 6.69 -29.47
N HIS A 576 -7.98 5.91 -30.21
CA HIS A 576 -6.53 5.83 -29.98
C HIS A 576 -5.75 7.07 -30.42
N GLU A 577 -6.24 7.84 -31.41
CA GLU A 577 -5.50 9.00 -31.93
C GLU A 577 -5.62 10.22 -31.00
N VAL A 578 -6.76 10.38 -30.32
CA VAL A 578 -6.97 11.42 -29.30
C VAL A 578 -5.97 11.28 -28.14
N LEU A 579 -5.79 10.06 -27.63
CA LEU A 579 -4.82 9.79 -26.57
C LEU A 579 -3.38 10.14 -27.00
N ASN A 580 -3.00 9.81 -28.23
CA ASN A 580 -1.68 10.13 -28.78
C ASN A 580 -1.41 11.64 -28.94
N ILE A 581 -2.46 12.48 -28.99
CA ILE A 581 -2.33 13.94 -28.94
C ILE A 581 -2.17 14.41 -27.49
N VAL A 582 -3.00 13.89 -26.56
CA VAL A 582 -2.95 14.24 -25.13
C VAL A 582 -1.60 13.89 -24.49
N PHE A 583 -1.02 12.72 -24.80
CA PHE A 583 0.32 12.34 -24.30
C PHE A 583 1.48 13.20 -24.84
N LYS A 584 1.23 14.08 -25.82
CA LYS A 584 2.21 15.04 -26.36
C LYS A 584 2.01 16.45 -25.80
N LEU A 585 1.00 16.69 -24.96
CA LEU A 585 0.78 17.96 -24.29
C LEU A 585 1.75 18.15 -23.12
N ARG A 586 2.13 19.41 -22.86
CA ARG A 586 2.81 19.80 -21.62
C ARG A 586 1.83 19.78 -20.45
N HIS A 587 2.33 19.80 -19.21
CA HIS A 587 1.54 19.70 -17.99
C HIS A 587 0.32 20.65 -17.97
N ASP A 588 0.52 21.90 -18.37
CA ASP A 588 -0.51 22.95 -18.42
C ASP A 588 -1.62 22.63 -19.44
N GLY A 589 -1.25 22.07 -20.60
CA GLY A 589 -2.19 21.63 -21.64
C GLY A 589 -2.97 20.38 -21.23
N ILE A 590 -2.35 19.45 -20.50
CA ILE A 590 -3.04 18.28 -19.92
C ILE A 590 -4.10 18.75 -18.91
N LYS A 591 -3.76 19.72 -18.04
CA LYS A 591 -4.69 20.30 -17.08
C LYS A 591 -5.93 20.88 -17.77
N LEU A 592 -5.73 21.72 -18.79
CA LEU A 592 -6.82 22.36 -19.53
C LEU A 592 -7.67 21.37 -20.34
N PHE A 593 -7.05 20.35 -20.95
CA PHE A 593 -7.80 19.25 -21.57
C PHE A 593 -8.71 18.52 -20.57
N LEU A 594 -8.22 18.25 -19.35
CA LEU A 594 -9.03 17.63 -18.31
C LEU A 594 -10.14 18.57 -17.78
N GLU A 595 -9.87 19.86 -17.61
CA GLU A 595 -10.90 20.84 -17.24
C GLU A 595 -12.05 20.86 -18.26
N GLY A 596 -11.74 20.93 -19.56
CA GLY A 596 -12.77 20.83 -20.63
C GLY A 596 -13.51 19.49 -20.62
N LEU A 597 -12.80 18.39 -20.42
CA LEU A 597 -13.37 17.03 -20.37
C LEU A 597 -14.40 16.89 -19.24
N PHE A 598 -14.07 17.33 -18.03
CA PHE A 598 -14.94 17.19 -16.86
C PHE A 598 -16.13 18.18 -16.86
N ILE A 599 -15.94 19.38 -17.42
CA ILE A 599 -17.03 20.34 -17.64
C ILE A 599 -18.06 19.76 -18.61
N ALA A 600 -17.64 19.20 -19.75
CA ALA A 600 -18.57 18.58 -20.69
C ALA A 600 -19.20 17.27 -20.18
N ALA A 601 -18.54 16.58 -19.24
CA ALA A 601 -19.10 15.45 -18.49
C ALA A 601 -20.01 15.87 -17.32
N GLY A 602 -20.34 17.15 -17.16
CA GLY A 602 -21.30 17.66 -16.18
C GLY A 602 -20.89 17.52 -14.71
N SER A 603 -19.60 17.32 -14.41
CA SER A 603 -19.09 16.96 -13.08
C SER A 603 -18.03 17.92 -12.55
N VAL A 604 -18.31 19.22 -12.66
CA VAL A 604 -17.59 20.28 -11.93
C VAL A 604 -18.59 21.25 -11.30
N SER A 605 -18.64 21.27 -9.97
CA SER A 605 -19.10 22.42 -9.18
C SER A 605 -17.90 22.99 -8.45
N SER A 606 -17.80 24.33 -8.43
CA SER A 606 -16.70 25.13 -7.86
C SER A 606 -16.30 24.76 -6.43
#